data_AF-A0A7W4EBX0-F1
#
_entry.id   AF-A0A7W4EBX0-F1
#
_cell.length_a   1.000
_cell.length_b   1.000
_cell.length_c   1.000
_cell.angle_alpha   90.00
_cell.angle_beta   90.00
_cell.angle_gamma   90.00
#
_symmetry.space_group_name_H-M   'P 1'
#
loop_
_entity.id
_entity.type
_entity.pdbx_description
1 polymer ?
#
loop_
_entity_poly.entity_id
_entity_poly.type
_entity_poly.pdbx_seq_one_letter_code
_entity_poly.pdbx_strand_id
1 'polypeptide(L)'
;MTEKLEELLRELIKRGREPRGKKYSHLNCDPKRKHRHIMLVGDDIPVFSYSLRQLVSLESGLWQFVCENKMVYSSSFIEWQKWGTQGAVLGLLSTYHKYRLIESALIPEDQLAKFLLSNIVIEGNSK
;
A
#
# COMPACT_ATOMS: atom_id res chain seq x y z
N MET A 1 -3.42 -12.53 7.12
CA MET A 1 -2.72 -12.13 5.91
C MET A 1 -2.98 -13.23 4.92
N THR A 2 -3.63 -12.88 3.82
CA THR A 2 -3.86 -13.78 2.69
C THR A 2 -2.60 -13.81 1.83
N GLU A 3 -2.36 -14.89 1.10
CA GLU A 3 -1.22 -15.02 0.18
C GLU A 3 -1.14 -13.85 -0.81
N LYS A 4 -2.31 -13.42 -1.33
CA LYS A 4 -2.41 -12.26 -2.23
C LYS A 4 -1.88 -10.96 -1.64
N LEU A 5 -2.12 -10.71 -0.35
CA LEU A 5 -1.63 -9.49 0.30
C LEU A 5 -0.11 -9.56 0.48
N GLU A 6 0.42 -10.73 0.82
CA GLU A 6 1.87 -10.94 0.88
C GLU A 6 2.53 -10.74 -0.48
N GLU A 7 1.96 -11.30 -1.56
CA GLU A 7 2.44 -11.11 -2.93
C GLU A 7 2.45 -9.62 -3.32
N LEU A 8 1.34 -8.91 -3.07
CA LEU A 8 1.24 -7.46 -3.27
C LEU A 8 2.39 -6.73 -2.55
N LEU A 9 2.63 -7.02 -1.27
CA LEU A 9 3.68 -6.36 -0.50
C LEU A 9 5.08 -6.67 -1.01
N ARG A 10 5.35 -7.91 -1.44
CA ARG A 10 6.63 -8.29 -2.05
C ARG A 10 6.86 -7.53 -3.35
N GLU A 11 5.85 -7.40 -4.20
CA GLU A 11 5.95 -6.64 -5.44
C GLU A 11 6.18 -5.14 -5.20
N LEU A 12 5.53 -4.55 -4.19
CA LEU A 12 5.80 -3.16 -3.81
C LEU A 12 7.26 -2.97 -3.38
N ILE A 13 7.82 -3.89 -2.59
CA ILE A 13 9.25 -3.85 -2.19
C ILE A 13 10.16 -3.99 -3.41
N LYS A 14 9.90 -4.95 -4.31
CA LYS A 14 10.67 -5.11 -5.56
C LYS A 14 10.68 -3.85 -6.42
N ARG A 15 9.60 -3.08 -6.40
CA ARG A 15 9.47 -1.79 -7.11
C ARG A 15 10.13 -0.62 -6.39
N GLY A 16 10.87 -0.87 -5.32
CA GLY A 16 11.64 0.15 -4.60
C GLY A 16 10.87 0.83 -3.48
N ARG A 17 9.75 0.26 -2.99
CA ARG A 17 9.11 0.81 -1.80
C ARG A 17 10.01 0.61 -0.58
N GLU A 18 10.30 1.71 0.10
CA GLU A 18 11.06 1.75 1.35
C GLU A 18 10.16 2.18 2.53
N PRO A 19 9.43 1.28 3.19
CA PRO A 19 8.61 1.60 4.36
C PRO A 19 9.41 2.36 5.44
N ARG A 20 8.97 3.58 5.78
CA ARG A 20 9.67 4.47 6.75
C ARG A 20 11.08 4.86 6.32
N GLY A 21 11.36 4.92 5.01
CA GLY A 21 12.67 5.32 4.47
C GLY A 21 13.78 4.30 4.76
N LYS A 22 13.41 3.03 4.98
CA LYS A 22 14.36 1.94 5.20
C LYS A 22 14.25 0.93 4.07
N LYS A 23 15.41 0.44 3.61
CA LYS A 23 15.52 -0.68 2.69
C LYS A 23 15.26 -1.98 3.42
N TYR A 24 14.35 -2.79 2.91
CA TYR A 24 14.09 -4.14 3.41
C TYR A 24 14.37 -5.13 2.30
N SER A 25 15.06 -6.21 2.64
CA SER A 25 15.44 -7.26 1.70
C SER A 25 14.33 -8.29 1.52
N HIS A 26 13.46 -8.48 2.54
CA HIS A 26 12.39 -9.47 2.47
C HIS A 26 11.20 -9.20 3.39
N LEU A 27 10.05 -9.73 2.97
CA LEU A 27 8.84 -9.89 3.77
C LEU A 27 8.88 -11.28 4.43
N ASN A 28 8.66 -11.36 5.74
CA ASN A 28 8.42 -12.62 6.44
C ASN A 28 7.04 -12.60 7.10
N CYS A 29 6.35 -13.72 7.04
CA CYS A 29 5.00 -13.89 7.58
C CYS A 29 5.07 -15.03 8.59
N ASP A 30 4.96 -14.72 9.89
CA ASP A 30 4.97 -15.75 10.92
C ASP A 30 3.63 -16.51 10.91
N PRO A 31 3.62 -17.81 10.56
CA PRO A 31 2.40 -18.59 10.48
C PRO A 31 1.79 -18.91 11.86
N LYS A 32 2.59 -18.84 12.94
CA LYS A 32 2.13 -19.06 14.32
C LYS A 32 1.52 -17.79 14.91
N ARG A 33 2.05 -16.62 14.55
CA ARG A 33 1.49 -15.31 14.96
C ARG A 33 0.36 -14.87 14.02
N LYS A 34 -0.70 -15.69 13.95
CA LYS A 34 -1.97 -15.47 13.25
C LYS A 34 -1.99 -14.15 12.47
N HIS A 35 -1.44 -14.16 11.25
CA HIS A 35 -1.95 -13.37 10.13
C HIS A 35 -2.02 -11.84 10.28
N ARG A 36 -1.49 -11.26 11.35
CA ARG A 36 -1.67 -9.84 11.69
C ARG A 36 -0.39 -9.03 11.64
N HIS A 37 0.74 -9.69 11.43
CA HIS A 37 2.04 -9.05 11.51
C HIS A 37 2.84 -9.22 10.23
N ILE A 38 3.21 -8.09 9.63
CA ILE A 38 4.18 -8.00 8.54
C ILE A 38 5.56 -7.92 9.18
N MET A 39 6.44 -8.89 8.89
CA MET A 39 7.83 -8.77 9.28
C MET A 39 8.63 -8.20 8.12
N LEU A 40 9.20 -7.02 8.34
CA LEU A 40 10.15 -6.43 7.41
C LEU A 40 11.55 -6.67 7.95
N VAL A 41 12.41 -7.27 7.13
CA VAL A 41 13.78 -7.60 7.51
C VAL A 41 14.74 -6.88 6.56
N GLY A 42 15.76 -6.26 7.14
CA GLY A 42 16.90 -5.71 6.41
C GLY A 42 18.19 -6.19 7.07
N ASP A 43 19.28 -6.15 6.33
CA ASP A 43 20.55 -6.78 6.74
C ASP A 43 21.08 -6.21 8.07
N ASP A 44 20.73 -4.95 8.39
CA ASP A 44 21.09 -4.25 9.65
C ASP A 44 19.86 -3.77 10.47
N ILE A 45 18.65 -4.27 10.19
CA ILE A 45 17.41 -3.76 10.80
C ILE A 45 16.78 -4.82 11.72
N PRO A 46 16.44 -4.47 12.98
CA PRO A 46 15.70 -5.38 13.86
C PRO A 46 14.41 -5.86 13.20
N VAL A 47 14.06 -7.13 13.38
CA VAL A 47 12.81 -7.68 12.84
C VAL A 47 11.63 -6.98 13.54
N PHE A 48 10.91 -6.14 12.81
CA PHE A 48 9.72 -5.46 13.31
C PHE A 48 8.45 -6.16 12.84
N SER A 49 7.48 -6.27 13.73
CA SER A 49 6.21 -6.96 13.53
C SER A 49 5.08 -5.93 13.41
N TYR A 50 4.65 -5.62 12.19
CA TYR A 50 3.69 -4.52 11.93
C TYR A 50 2.26 -4.97 11.72
N SER A 51 1.28 -4.29 12.31
CA SER A 51 -0.13 -4.49 11.95
C SER A 51 -0.46 -3.97 10.54
N LEU A 52 -1.62 -4.34 9.99
CA LEU A 52 -2.10 -3.73 8.74
C LEU A 52 -2.39 -2.24 8.96
N ARG A 53 -2.81 -1.84 10.16
CA ARG A 53 -2.92 -0.41 10.51
C ARG A 53 -1.62 0.34 10.31
N GLN A 54 -0.51 -0.21 10.79
CA GLN A 54 0.80 0.41 10.65
C GLN A 54 1.30 0.40 9.20
N LEU A 55 0.83 -0.55 8.38
CA LEU A 55 1.09 -0.56 6.94
C LEU A 55 0.42 0.62 6.23
N VAL A 56 -0.73 1.11 6.70
CA VAL A 56 -1.45 2.24 6.11
C VAL A 56 -1.25 3.55 6.88
N SER A 57 -0.23 3.64 7.75
CA SER A 57 0.08 4.88 8.47
C SER A 57 0.79 5.89 7.56
N LEU A 58 0.82 7.15 7.99
CA LEU A 58 1.54 8.21 7.28
C LEU A 58 3.03 7.87 7.14
N GLU A 59 3.64 7.35 8.22
CA GLU A 59 5.06 6.98 8.27
C GLU A 59 5.40 5.80 7.36
N SER A 60 4.40 4.98 6.99
CA SER A 60 4.62 3.83 6.11
C SER A 60 4.87 4.24 4.65
N GLY A 61 4.45 5.46 4.27
CA GLY A 61 4.54 5.99 2.91
C GLY A 61 3.76 5.18 1.86
N LEU A 62 2.91 4.22 2.25
CA LEU A 62 2.26 3.28 1.32
C LEU A 62 1.52 4.02 0.20
N TRP A 63 0.56 4.86 0.57
CA TRP A 63 -0.33 5.49 -0.40
C TRP A 63 0.39 6.51 -1.26
N GLN A 64 1.39 7.20 -0.69
CA GLN A 64 2.24 8.09 -1.46
C GLN A 64 2.97 7.30 -2.55
N PHE A 65 3.68 6.23 -2.17
CA PHE A 65 4.38 5.37 -3.12
C PHE A 65 3.46 4.80 -4.20
N VAL A 66 2.28 4.28 -3.80
CA VAL A 66 1.30 3.72 -4.74
C VAL A 66 0.80 4.78 -5.72
N CYS A 67 0.46 5.98 -5.25
CA CYS A 67 -0.06 7.03 -6.13
C CYS A 67 1.01 7.62 -7.06
N GLU A 68 2.23 7.86 -6.56
CA GLU A 68 3.35 8.36 -7.36
C GLU A 68 3.72 7.39 -8.49
N ASN A 69 3.59 6.09 -8.24
CA ASN A 69 3.81 5.04 -9.23
C ASN A 69 2.53 4.67 -10.03
N LYS A 70 1.44 5.44 -9.90
CA LYS A 70 0.17 5.22 -10.61
C LYS A 70 -0.43 3.81 -10.43
N MET A 71 -0.16 3.17 -9.30
CA MET A 71 -0.61 1.82 -8.95
C MET A 71 -1.98 1.82 -8.25
N VAL A 72 -2.82 2.84 -8.46
CA VAL A 72 -4.17 2.88 -7.89
C VAL A 72 -5.18 2.40 -8.92
N TYR A 73 -6.19 1.64 -8.50
CA TYR A 73 -7.22 1.14 -9.40
C TYR A 73 -7.90 2.28 -10.17
N SER A 74 -7.93 2.13 -11.50
CA SER A 74 -8.23 3.24 -12.41
C SER A 74 -9.69 3.66 -12.37
N SER A 75 -10.68 2.82 -12.06
CA SER A 75 -12.09 3.28 -12.08
C SER A 75 -12.35 4.37 -11.03
N SER A 76 -11.87 4.21 -9.79
CA SER A 76 -11.96 5.25 -8.76
C SER A 76 -11.14 6.50 -9.13
N PHE A 77 -10.00 6.32 -9.79
CA PHE A 77 -9.15 7.43 -10.21
C PHE A 77 -9.74 8.19 -11.43
N ILE A 78 -10.29 7.46 -12.40
CA ILE A 78 -10.97 7.96 -13.61
C ILE A 78 -12.25 8.68 -13.22
N GLU A 79 -13.04 8.13 -12.29
CA GLU A 79 -14.19 8.83 -11.75
C GLU A 79 -13.79 10.15 -11.13
N TRP A 80 -12.73 10.19 -10.31
CA TRP A 80 -12.21 11.43 -9.74
C TRP A 80 -11.61 12.39 -10.77
N GLN A 81 -10.93 11.88 -11.81
CA GLN A 81 -10.42 12.68 -12.93
C GLN A 81 -11.54 13.33 -13.73
N LYS A 82 -12.71 12.67 -13.88
CA LYS A 82 -13.87 13.26 -14.57
C LYS A 82 -14.39 14.53 -13.88
N TRP A 83 -14.16 14.69 -12.58
CA TRP A 83 -14.56 15.89 -11.83
C TRP A 83 -13.52 17.03 -11.90
N GLY A 84 -12.35 16.83 -12.51
CA GLY A 84 -11.27 17.83 -12.60
C GLY A 84 -10.86 18.18 -14.03
N THR A 85 -10.48 19.44 -14.28
CA THR A 85 -9.80 19.84 -15.53
C THR A 85 -8.35 19.33 -15.57
N GLN A 86 -7.72 19.26 -16.75
CA GLN A 86 -6.38 18.66 -16.95
C GLN A 86 -5.29 19.18 -15.98
N GLY A 87 -5.32 20.47 -15.61
CA GLY A 87 -4.43 21.05 -14.59
C GLY A 87 -4.81 20.68 -13.14
N ALA A 88 -6.10 20.50 -12.86
CA ALA A 88 -6.59 19.99 -11.58
C ALA A 88 -6.24 18.51 -11.38
N VAL A 89 -6.18 17.71 -12.45
CA VAL A 89 -5.82 16.28 -12.40
C VAL A 89 -4.40 16.04 -11.82
N LEU A 90 -3.43 16.90 -12.13
CA LEU A 90 -2.08 16.81 -11.56
C LEU A 90 -2.04 17.22 -10.07
N GLY A 91 -2.82 18.23 -9.67
CA GLY A 91 -3.01 18.60 -8.26
C GLY A 91 -3.85 17.59 -7.46
N LEU A 92 -4.75 16.87 -8.12
CA LEU A 92 -5.52 15.77 -7.55
C LEU A 92 -4.61 14.58 -7.28
N LEU A 93 -3.68 14.22 -8.19
CA LEU A 93 -2.68 13.16 -7.95
C LEU A 93 -1.82 13.42 -6.71
N SER A 94 -1.37 14.66 -6.50
CA SER A 94 -0.56 15.03 -5.33
C SER A 94 -1.34 15.04 -4.01
N THR A 95 -2.67 14.98 -4.05
CA THR A 95 -3.54 14.95 -2.85
C THR A 95 -4.28 13.63 -2.68
N TYR A 96 -4.38 12.82 -3.73
CA TYR A 96 -5.15 11.58 -3.75
C TYR A 96 -4.62 10.53 -2.77
N HIS A 97 -3.30 10.47 -2.58
CA HIS A 97 -2.72 9.60 -1.55
C HIS A 97 -3.21 9.95 -0.14
N LYS A 98 -3.51 11.23 0.14
CA LYS A 98 -4.05 11.66 1.44
C LYS A 98 -5.48 11.18 1.64
N TYR A 99 -6.29 11.19 0.57
CA TYR A 99 -7.63 10.61 0.58
C TYR A 99 -7.57 9.10 0.89
N ARG A 100 -6.73 8.35 0.15
CA ARG A 100 -6.58 6.91 0.39
C ARG A 100 -6.01 6.58 1.77
N LEU A 101 -5.12 7.41 2.28
CA LEU A 101 -4.62 7.34 3.65
C LEU A 101 -5.78 7.41 4.65
N ILE A 102 -6.61 8.46 4.58
CA ILE A 102 -7.76 8.64 5.48
C ILE A 102 -8.76 7.49 5.34
N GLU A 103 -9.14 7.14 4.11
CA GLU A 103 -10.10 6.07 3.85
C GLU A 103 -9.62 4.75 4.48
N SER A 104 -8.38 4.35 4.19
CA SER A 104 -7.80 3.14 4.77
C SER A 104 -7.64 3.20 6.30
N ALA A 105 -7.42 4.38 6.87
CA ALA A 105 -7.32 4.58 8.31
C ALA A 105 -8.66 4.37 9.04
N LEU A 106 -9.79 4.57 8.34
CA LEU A 106 -11.14 4.37 8.87
C LEU A 106 -11.66 2.93 8.67
N ILE A 107 -11.08 2.15 7.76
CA ILE A 107 -11.47 0.76 7.52
C ILE A 107 -11.09 -0.13 8.72
N PRO A 108 -11.98 -1.00 9.24
CA PRO A 108 -11.65 -1.98 10.27
C PRO A 108 -10.46 -2.89 9.90
N GLU A 109 -9.67 -3.31 10.88
CA GLU A 109 -8.41 -4.06 10.66
C GLU A 109 -8.61 -5.37 9.86
N ASP A 110 -9.71 -6.07 10.12
CA ASP A 110 -10.09 -7.32 9.46
C ASP A 110 -10.53 -7.12 8.00
N GLN A 111 -10.98 -5.92 7.64
CA GLN A 111 -11.38 -5.57 6.27
C GLN A 111 -10.26 -4.90 5.48
N LEU A 112 -9.22 -4.42 6.16
CA LEU A 112 -8.15 -3.61 5.56
C LEU A 112 -7.38 -4.36 4.47
N ALA A 113 -7.12 -5.66 4.67
CA ALA A 113 -6.46 -6.48 3.65
C ALA A 113 -7.25 -6.52 2.33
N LYS A 114 -8.57 -6.69 2.42
CA LYS A 114 -9.46 -6.72 1.24
C LYS A 114 -9.48 -5.35 0.56
N PHE A 115 -9.58 -4.29 1.35
CA PHE A 115 -9.53 -2.92 0.84
C PHE A 115 -8.26 -2.64 0.04
N LEU A 116 -7.09 -3.01 0.58
CA LEU A 116 -5.80 -2.82 -0.11
C LEU A 116 -5.74 -3.56 -1.44
N LEU A 117 -6.15 -4.83 -1.46
CA LEU A 117 -6.17 -5.66 -2.67
C LEU A 117 -7.13 -5.15 -3.75
N SER A 118 -8.22 -4.48 -3.36
CA SER A 118 -9.19 -3.91 -4.31
C SER A 118 -8.77 -2.55 -4.86
N ASN A 119 -7.84 -1.85 -4.20
CA ASN A 119 -7.50 -0.47 -4.56
C ASN A 119 -6.06 -0.28 -5.08
N ILE A 120 -5.18 -1.28 -4.92
CA ILE A 120 -3.80 -1.23 -5.43
C ILE A 120 -3.66 -2.19 -6.61
N VAL A 121 -3.14 -1.69 -7.73
CA VAL A 121 -2.92 -2.43 -8.99
C VAL A 121 -1.45 -2.44 -9.32
N ILE A 122 -0.91 -3.63 -9.61
CA ILE A 122 0.43 -3.79 -10.15
C ILE A 122 0.26 -4.17 -11.62
N GLU A 123 0.67 -3.29 -12.55
CA GLU A 123 0.68 -3.62 -13.98
C GLU A 123 1.58 -4.86 -14.21
N GLY A 124 0.99 -5.86 -14.88
CA GLY A 124 1.51 -7.23 -14.98
C GLY A 124 0.57 -8.31 -14.42
N ASN A 125 -0.43 -7.93 -13.61
CA ASN A 125 -1.50 -8.80 -13.11
C ASN A 125 -2.90 -8.42 -13.65
N SER A 126 -2.94 -7.62 -14.72
CA SER A 126 -4.15 -7.35 -15.49
C SER A 126 -4.58 -8.66 -16.16
N LYS A 127 -5.71 -9.23 -15.70
CA LYS A 127 -6.44 -10.24 -16.47
C LYS A 127 -6.84 -9.70 -17.83
#